data_AF-A0A547PPD8-F1
#
_entry.id   AF-A0A547PPD8-F1
#
_cell.length_a   1.000
_cell.length_b   1.000
_cell.length_c   1.000
_cell.angle_alpha   90.00
_cell.angle_beta   90.00
_cell.angle_gamma   90.00
#
_symmetry.space_group_name_H-M   'P 1'
#
loop_
_entity.id
_entity.type
_entity.pdbx_description
1 polymer ?
#
loop_
_entity_poly.entity_id
_entity_poly.type
_entity_poly.pdbx_seq_one_letter_code
_entity_poly.pdbx_strand_id
1 'polypeptide(L)'
;MTKRKRYSAEFKAKVALEAIREELTTAELAKKYDSHPTMISGWKRTAIENMAQAFTGQATAEPTISAAEVGKLHAKIGQLVVERDFL
;
A
#
# COMPACT_ATOMS: atom_id res chain seq x y z
N MET A 1 -17.34 7.53 16.97
CA MET A 1 -16.24 7.14 16.06
C MET A 1 -16.85 6.53 14.81
N THR A 2 -16.73 7.20 13.66
CA THR A 2 -17.25 6.67 12.38
C THR A 2 -16.38 5.52 11.90
N LYS A 3 -16.99 4.35 11.71
CA LYS A 3 -16.29 3.14 11.26
C LYS A 3 -15.88 3.34 9.80
N ARG A 4 -14.58 3.52 9.56
CA ARG A 4 -14.03 3.76 8.21
C ARG A 4 -14.25 2.50 7.36
N LYS A 5 -15.04 2.62 6.28
CA LYS A 5 -15.28 1.52 5.32
C LYS A 5 -13.94 1.13 4.68
N ARG A 6 -13.51 -0.12 4.86
CA ARG A 6 -12.28 -0.66 4.27
C ARG A 6 -12.65 -1.38 2.97
N TYR A 7 -11.94 -1.05 1.89
CA TYR A 7 -12.09 -1.69 0.58
C TYR A 7 -10.94 -2.67 0.34
N SER A 8 -11.24 -3.85 -0.23
CA SER A 8 -10.22 -4.83 -0.61
C SER A 8 -9.32 -4.29 -1.73
N ALA A 9 -8.12 -4.86 -1.88
CA ALA A 9 -7.21 -4.49 -2.96
C ALA A 9 -7.82 -4.76 -4.33
N GLU A 10 -8.48 -5.91 -4.50
CA GLU A 10 -9.17 -6.29 -5.75
C GLU A 10 -10.27 -5.29 -6.12
N PHE A 11 -11.05 -4.84 -5.13
CA PHE A 11 -12.10 -3.86 -5.36
C PHE A 11 -11.54 -2.53 -5.84
N LYS A 12 -10.48 -2.03 -5.18
CA LYS A 12 -9.82 -0.78 -5.59
C LYS A 12 -9.24 -0.90 -7.00
N ALA A 13 -8.62 -2.04 -7.33
CA ALA A 13 -8.05 -2.30 -8.66
C ALA A 13 -9.14 -2.30 -9.74
N LYS A 14 -10.28 -2.97 -9.50
CA LYS A 14 -11.41 -3.00 -10.43
C LYS A 14 -11.97 -1.60 -10.68
N VAL A 15 -12.22 -0.83 -9.62
CA VAL A 15 -12.77 0.53 -9.75
C VAL A 15 -11.76 1.47 -10.41
N ALA A 16 -10.48 1.35 -10.08
CA ALA A 16 -9.42 2.13 -10.74
C ALA A 16 -9.32 1.82 -12.23
N LEU A 17 -9.43 0.54 -12.64
CA LEU A 17 -9.42 0.15 -14.04
C LEU A 17 -10.60 0.76 -14.81
N GLU A 18 -11.82 0.71 -14.26
CA GLU A 18 -12.98 1.35 -14.88
C GLU A 18 -12.81 2.88 -14.97
N ALA A 19 -12.20 3.50 -13.96
CA ALA A 19 -11.89 4.93 -13.99
C ALA A 19 -10.77 5.31 -14.99
N ILE A 20 -9.87 4.40 -15.32
CA ILE A 20 -8.83 4.57 -16.34
C ILE A 20 -9.43 4.41 -17.75
N ARG A 21 -10.38 3.50 -17.93
CA ARG A 21 -11.08 3.28 -19.20
C ARG A 21 -11.97 4.46 -19.60
N GLU A 22 -12.34 5.32 -18.65
CA GLU A 22 -13.14 6.54 -18.87
C GLU A 22 -14.52 6.29 -19.53
N GLU A 23 -15.00 5.05 -19.49
CA GLU A 23 -16.34 4.66 -19.97
C GLU A 23 -17.47 5.22 -19.11
N LEU A 24 -17.17 5.51 -17.84
CA LEU A 24 -18.05 6.15 -16.89
C LEU A 24 -17.29 7.28 -16.19
N THR A 25 -17.98 8.37 -15.94
CA THR A 25 -17.43 9.48 -15.15
C THR A 25 -17.20 9.04 -13.70
N THR A 26 -16.28 9.71 -13.00
CA THR A 26 -16.02 9.46 -11.57
C THR A 26 -17.29 9.58 -10.72
N ALA A 27 -18.23 10.44 -11.11
CA ALA A 27 -19.51 10.62 -10.43
C ALA A 27 -20.47 9.43 -10.63
N GLU A 28 -20.47 8.83 -11.83
CA GLU A 28 -21.27 7.63 -12.12
C GLU A 28 -20.68 6.40 -11.44
N LEU A 29 -19.35 6.26 -11.46
CA LEU A 29 -18.66 5.20 -10.71
C LEU A 29 -18.90 5.32 -9.20
N ALA A 30 -18.92 6.55 -8.67
CA ALA A 30 -19.25 6.80 -7.27
C ALA A 30 -20.64 6.31 -6.90
N LYS A 31 -21.64 6.55 -7.76
CA LYS A 31 -23.00 6.03 -7.58
C LYS A 31 -23.07 4.51 -7.71
N LYS A 32 -22.43 3.95 -8.75
CA LYS A 32 -22.42 2.50 -9.03
C LYS A 32 -21.81 1.68 -7.90
N TYR A 33 -20.74 2.19 -7.30
CA TYR A 33 -19.94 1.47 -6.30
C TYR A 33 -20.15 1.95 -4.86
N ASP A 34 -21.08 2.87 -4.63
CA ASP A 34 -21.31 3.51 -3.32
C ASP A 34 -19.98 3.96 -2.67
N SER A 35 -19.18 4.66 -3.48
CA SER A 35 -17.83 5.08 -3.10
C SER A 35 -17.63 6.56 -3.40
N HIS A 36 -16.92 7.28 -2.53
CA HIS A 36 -16.75 8.72 -2.68
C HIS A 36 -15.87 9.04 -3.92
N PRO A 37 -16.26 10.02 -4.77
CA PRO A 37 -15.51 10.34 -6.00
C PRO A 37 -14.01 10.58 -5.78
N THR A 38 -13.65 11.28 -4.69
CA THR A 38 -12.24 11.52 -4.31
C THR A 38 -11.44 10.23 -4.07
N MET A 39 -12.08 9.17 -3.54
CA MET A 39 -11.41 7.88 -3.36
C MET A 39 -11.13 7.21 -4.69
N ILE A 40 -12.08 7.28 -5.63
CA ILE A 40 -11.93 6.74 -6.99
C ILE A 40 -10.79 7.44 -7.71
N SER A 41 -10.73 8.77 -7.66
CA SER A 41 -9.61 9.55 -8.23
C SER A 41 -8.28 9.15 -7.60
N GLY A 42 -8.25 8.95 -6.28
CA GLY A 42 -7.07 8.45 -5.57
C GLY A 42 -6.63 7.07 -6.06
N TRP A 43 -7.57 6.13 -6.20
CA TRP A 43 -7.27 4.78 -6.69
C TRP A 43 -6.81 4.77 -8.15
N LYS A 44 -7.41 5.59 -9.02
CA LYS A 44 -6.96 5.81 -10.40
C LYS A 44 -5.50 6.24 -10.43
N ARG A 45 -5.14 7.26 -9.65
CA ARG A 45 -3.76 7.76 -9.56
C ARG A 45 -2.80 6.67 -9.06
N THR A 46 -3.12 6.02 -7.94
CA THR A 46 -2.29 4.94 -7.38
C THR A 46 -2.10 3.79 -8.35
N ALA A 47 -3.15 3.41 -9.09
CA ALA A 47 -3.05 2.36 -10.10
C ALA A 47 -2.08 2.75 -11.22
N ILE A 48 -2.15 3.98 -11.74
CA ILE A 48 -1.24 4.46 -12.79
C ILE A 48 0.21 4.53 -12.29
N GLU A 49 0.45 5.11 -11.11
CA GLU A 49 1.78 5.27 -10.52
C GLU A 49 2.48 3.92 -10.29
N ASN A 50 1.73 2.89 -9.88
CA ASN A 50 2.29 1.57 -9.58
C ASN A 50 2.11 0.57 -10.73
N MET A 51 1.49 0.96 -11.85
CA MET A 51 1.21 0.05 -12.97
C MET A 51 2.49 -0.54 -13.56
N ALA A 52 3.53 0.28 -13.70
CA ALA A 52 4.82 -0.16 -14.22
C ALA A 52 5.46 -1.27 -13.36
N GLN A 53 5.26 -1.23 -12.03
CA GLN A 53 5.80 -2.23 -11.11
C GLN A 53 5.16 -3.62 -11.31
N ALA A 54 3.93 -3.68 -11.84
CA ALA A 54 3.30 -4.95 -12.17
C ALA A 54 4.02 -5.69 -13.32
N PHE A 55 4.77 -4.97 -14.15
CA PHE A 55 5.50 -5.52 -15.31
C PHE A 55 6.97 -5.84 -15.03
N THR A 56 7.52 -5.43 -13.88
CA THR A 56 8.92 -5.71 -13.53
C THR A 56 9.12 -7.11 -12.93
N GLY A 57 8.06 -7.91 -12.77
CA GLY A 57 8.12 -9.30 -12.29
C GLY A 57 8.54 -9.46 -10.83
N GLN A 58 9.05 -8.42 -10.19
CA GLN A 58 9.22 -8.34 -8.76
C GLN A 58 7.87 -8.02 -8.15
N ALA A 59 7.09 -9.07 -7.82
CA ALA A 59 6.16 -8.98 -6.70
C ALA A 59 6.92 -8.25 -5.61
N THR A 60 6.40 -7.12 -5.12
CA THR A 60 7.03 -6.26 -4.11
C THR A 60 7.64 -7.15 -3.06
N ALA A 61 8.93 -7.46 -3.20
CA ALA A 61 9.63 -8.23 -2.21
C ALA A 61 9.53 -7.31 -1.00
N GLU A 62 8.88 -7.78 0.06
CA GLU A 62 9.15 -7.20 1.37
C GLU A 62 10.67 -6.99 1.41
N PRO A 63 11.16 -5.79 1.78
CA PRO A 63 12.59 -5.55 1.80
C PRO A 63 13.18 -6.75 2.50
N THR A 64 13.97 -7.54 1.77
CA THR A 64 14.54 -8.77 2.32
C THR A 64 15.52 -8.28 3.36
N ILE A 65 15.04 -8.05 4.58
CA ILE A 65 15.86 -7.64 5.70
C ILE A 65 16.81 -8.81 5.86
N SER A 66 18.05 -8.60 5.43
CA SER A 66 18.99 -9.71 5.39
C SER A 66 19.16 -10.21 6.81
N ALA A 67 19.24 -11.52 7.00
CA ALA A 67 19.51 -12.09 8.32
C ALA A 67 20.77 -11.48 8.96
N ALA A 68 21.73 -11.04 8.13
CA ALA A 68 22.91 -10.29 8.54
C ALA A 68 22.60 -8.91 9.14
N GLU A 69 21.62 -8.19 8.60
CA GLU A 69 21.19 -6.89 9.11
C GLU A 69 20.40 -7.05 10.42
N VAL A 70 19.54 -8.06 10.52
CA VAL A 70 18.87 -8.44 11.78
C VAL A 70 19.90 -8.78 12.86
N GLY A 71 20.93 -9.56 12.52
CA GLY A 71 22.00 -9.91 13.46
C GLY A 71 22.78 -8.70 13.97
N LYS A 72 23.12 -7.75 13.08
CA LYS A 72 23.78 -6.49 13.47
C LYS A 72 22.91 -5.66 14.41
N LEU A 73 21.62 -5.55 14.11
CA LEU A 73 20.67 -4.82 14.96
C LEU A 73 20.52 -5.47 16.34
N HIS A 74 20.40 -6.80 16.42
CA HIS A 74 20.35 -7.53 17.68
C HIS A 74 21.63 -7.38 18.51
N ALA A 75 22.81 -7.43 17.87
CA ALA A 75 24.08 -7.20 18.56
C ALA A 75 24.15 -5.77 19.13
N LYS A 76 23.68 -4.78 18.38
CA LYS A 76 23.64 -3.39 18.84
C LYS A 76 22.67 -3.19 20.00
N ILE A 77 21.51 -3.84 19.96
CA ILE A 77 20.55 -3.84 21.08
C ILE A 77 21.19 -4.46 22.32
N GLY A 78 21.88 -5.60 22.19
CA GLY A 78 22.60 -6.22 23.31
C GLY A 78 23.67 -5.30 23.92
N GLN A 79 24.47 -4.64 23.08
CA GLN A 79 25.46 -3.65 23.54
C GLN A 79 24.79 -2.52 24.34
N LEU A 80 23.71 -1.94 23.81
CA LEU A 80 23.01 -0.83 24.47
C LEU A 80 22.33 -1.25 25.79
N VAL A 81 21.81 -2.48 25.86
CA VAL A 81 21.25 -3.05 27.10
C VAL A 81 22.32 -3.19 28.16
N VAL A 82 23.48 -3.74 27.78
CA VAL A 82 24.64 -3.87 28.67
C VAL A 82 25.10 -2.49 29.15
N GLU A 83 25.34 -1.55 28.25
CA GLU A 83 25.76 -0.18 28.62
C GLU A 83 24.77 0.52 29.57
N ARG A 84 23.47 0.29 29.39
CA ARG A 84 22.43 0.80 30.30
C ARG A 84 22.47 0.11 31.66
N ASP A 85 22.63 -1.22 31.71
CA ASP A 85 22.59 -1.99 32.98
C ASP A 85 23.84 -1.79 33.84
N PHE A 86 24.92 -1.28 33.26
CA PHE A 86 26.14 -0.88 33.97
C PHE A 86 26.11 0.59 34.46
N LEU A 87 25.03 1.34 34.22
CA LEU A 87 24.77 2.72 34.72
C LEU A 87 23.70 2.73 35.81
#